data_AF-A0A0Q8K9N1-F1
#
_entry.id   AF-A0A0Q8K9N1-F1
#
_cell.length_a   1.000
_cell.length_b   1.000
_cell.length_c   1.000
_cell.angle_alpha   90.00
_cell.angle_beta   90.00
_cell.angle_gamma   90.00
#
_symmetry.space_group_name_H-M   'P 1'
#
loop_
_entity.id
_entity.type
_entity.pdbx_description
1 polymer ?
#
loop_
_entity_poly.entity_id
_entity_poly.type
_entity_poly.pdbx_seq_one_letter_code
_entity_poly.pdbx_strand_id
1 'polypeptide(L)'
;MFAKLALTGVLITSIAVAGCNDSSMKDFAPEANKPLPDKILADMRAKGMVRTSSVMARIFKEEGKLEIWKAKTDGRYGLVASYDICKWSGKLGPKYTEGDRQAPEGFYTVRPSQMNPRSNYHLSFNIGFPNAYDRANGRTGQNLMVHGACSSSGCYSMTDAQIEQIYAFGRDAFQGGQTEFQIQAFPFRMTAANMARYRNDPNYEFWKMLKVGYDNFEITKVPPKVDVCEKRYVFNQVAADGQTFDPTGPCPATTQPDSLKSAYNAYQSTYDAAFNGALKASVPPPKPTIAGIKEASIVSDWSKRRARGERVPIDPPSLNSDGSVTETARMGRIDSPAGRKMAALDAEKAAKQKAEEQRLAAIEAAKQAKEAAKAQALAEKEAAKAQAVAAKEAAKAAKEAPVATATIAAPTDAAPVAETQAASADESRVTKLKNKLLGMFGG
;
A
#
# COMPACT_ATOMS: atom_id res chain seq x y z
N MET A 1 1.54 -84.49 12.30
CA MET A 1 2.62 -85.30 11.69
C MET A 1 2.68 -84.95 10.21
N PHE A 2 3.87 -84.63 9.67
CA PHE A 2 4.23 -84.52 8.23
C PHE A 2 3.39 -83.55 7.34
N ALA A 3 3.92 -82.88 6.31
CA ALA A 3 5.30 -82.76 5.79
C ALA A 3 5.60 -81.32 5.30
N LYS A 4 6.85 -81.06 4.91
CA LYS A 4 7.27 -79.86 4.15
C LYS A 4 7.68 -80.25 2.72
N LEU A 5 7.28 -79.45 1.73
CA LEU A 5 7.93 -79.21 0.42
C LEU A 5 7.39 -77.84 -0.06
N ALA A 6 8.11 -76.81 -0.48
CA ALA A 6 9.35 -76.64 -1.25
C ALA A 6 9.21 -76.95 -2.77
N LEU A 7 9.79 -76.19 -3.73
CA LEU A 7 10.28 -74.79 -3.78
C LEU A 7 10.67 -74.50 -5.26
N THR A 8 9.89 -73.71 -6.01
CA THR A 8 10.18 -73.13 -7.36
C THR A 8 8.96 -72.31 -7.82
N GLY A 9 9.03 -71.28 -8.67
CA GLY A 9 10.17 -70.55 -9.23
C GLY A 9 9.72 -69.38 -10.15
N VAL A 10 10.15 -68.16 -9.83
CA VAL A 10 10.18 -66.88 -10.58
C VAL A 10 9.43 -66.76 -11.94
N LEU A 11 8.51 -65.79 -12.03
CA LEU A 11 8.53 -64.79 -13.13
C LEU A 11 7.95 -63.43 -12.68
N ILE A 12 8.31 -62.36 -13.40
CA ILE A 12 8.10 -60.95 -13.03
C ILE A 12 7.07 -60.30 -13.95
N THR A 13 6.14 -59.52 -13.39
CA THR A 13 5.43 -58.46 -14.12
C THR A 13 5.18 -57.25 -13.22
N SER A 14 6.00 -56.20 -13.39
CA SER A 14 5.99 -55.00 -12.53
C SER A 14 5.49 -53.76 -13.28
N ILE A 15 4.17 -53.59 -13.36
CA ILE A 15 3.49 -52.45 -14.01
C ILE A 15 2.22 -52.14 -13.19
N ALA A 16 1.93 -50.90 -12.75
CA ALA A 16 2.79 -49.72 -12.58
C ALA A 16 2.18 -48.81 -11.50
N VAL A 17 3.01 -48.13 -10.71
CA VAL A 17 2.59 -47.05 -9.80
C VAL A 17 3.28 -45.75 -10.22
N ALA A 18 2.66 -45.04 -11.16
CA ALA A 18 3.14 -43.78 -11.72
C ALA A 18 1.98 -42.77 -11.75
N GLY A 19 1.53 -42.34 -10.57
CA GLY A 19 0.30 -41.55 -10.41
C GLY A 19 0.26 -40.67 -9.15
N CYS A 20 1.40 -40.12 -8.73
CA CYS A 20 1.48 -39.26 -7.53
C CYS A 20 2.21 -37.94 -7.81
N ASN A 21 1.45 -36.84 -7.75
CA ASN A 21 1.87 -35.46 -7.44
C ASN A 21 3.15 -34.91 -8.08
N ASP A 22 3.10 -34.60 -9.38
CA ASP A 22 3.95 -33.58 -10.01
C ASP A 22 3.86 -32.23 -9.26
N SER A 23 2.68 -31.90 -8.72
CA SER A 23 2.43 -30.69 -7.89
C SER A 23 3.38 -30.57 -6.68
N SER A 24 3.63 -31.66 -5.93
CA SER A 24 4.36 -31.56 -4.66
C SER A 24 5.86 -31.31 -4.81
N MET A 25 6.46 -31.65 -5.96
CA MET A 25 7.86 -31.29 -6.24
C MET A 25 8.00 -29.86 -6.76
N LYS A 26 6.95 -29.31 -7.40
CA LYS A 26 6.92 -27.90 -7.83
C LYS A 26 6.78 -26.94 -6.65
N ASP A 27 6.09 -27.33 -5.57
CA ASP A 27 5.87 -26.51 -4.36
C ASP A 27 6.99 -26.57 -3.31
N PHE A 28 8.09 -27.28 -3.57
CA PHE A 28 9.22 -27.32 -2.65
C PHE A 28 10.15 -26.10 -2.81
N ALA A 29 10.04 -25.15 -1.87
CA ALA A 29 10.99 -24.04 -1.69
C ALA A 29 11.70 -24.21 -0.33
N PRO A 30 12.89 -24.83 -0.26
CA PRO A 30 13.53 -25.18 1.01
C PRO A 30 13.96 -23.95 1.82
N GLU A 31 14.43 -22.88 1.17
CA GLU A 31 14.86 -21.63 1.80
C GLU A 31 13.69 -20.97 2.56
N ALA A 32 12.50 -20.98 1.95
CA ALA A 32 11.28 -20.42 2.52
C ALA A 32 10.79 -21.18 3.76
N ASN A 33 11.22 -22.43 3.94
CA ASN A 33 10.86 -23.30 5.07
C ASN A 33 11.95 -23.38 6.16
N LYS A 34 13.08 -22.69 5.97
CA LYS A 34 14.20 -22.66 6.93
C LYS A 34 13.75 -22.12 8.30
N PRO A 35 14.06 -22.78 9.43
CA PRO A 35 13.71 -22.29 10.76
C PRO A 35 14.53 -21.05 11.15
N LEU A 36 14.02 -20.27 12.11
CA LEU A 36 14.81 -19.22 12.77
C LEU A 36 15.99 -19.87 13.55
N PRO A 37 17.20 -19.28 13.54
CA PRO A 37 18.35 -19.80 14.29
C PRO A 37 18.09 -19.94 15.80
N ASP A 38 18.66 -20.97 16.44
CA ASP A 38 18.43 -21.25 17.86
C ASP A 38 18.79 -20.09 18.80
N LYS A 39 19.80 -19.28 18.45
CA LYS A 39 20.15 -18.06 19.19
C LYS A 39 19.00 -17.05 19.23
N ILE A 40 18.27 -16.90 18.11
CA ILE A 40 17.09 -16.03 18.02
C ILE A 40 15.92 -16.67 18.77
N LEU A 41 15.71 -17.99 18.63
CA LEU A 41 14.67 -18.69 19.39
C LEU A 41 14.93 -18.66 20.92
N ALA A 42 16.18 -18.59 21.37
CA ALA A 42 16.53 -18.43 22.78
C ALA A 42 16.26 -17.00 23.29
N ASP A 43 16.71 -15.98 22.55
CA ASP A 43 16.44 -14.56 22.85
C ASP A 43 14.93 -14.26 22.88
N MET A 44 14.16 -14.83 21.95
CA MET A 44 12.70 -14.75 21.92
C MET A 44 12.05 -15.33 23.18
N ARG A 45 12.48 -16.53 23.62
CA ARG A 45 11.98 -17.14 24.88
C ARG A 45 12.29 -16.24 26.08
N ALA A 46 13.53 -15.73 26.17
CA ALA A 46 13.94 -14.84 27.26
C ALA A 46 13.16 -13.51 27.29
N LYS A 47 12.72 -13.00 26.13
CA LYS A 47 11.91 -11.78 26.00
C LYS A 47 10.39 -12.00 26.12
N GLY A 48 9.92 -13.23 26.31
CA GLY A 48 8.49 -13.56 26.34
C GLY A 48 7.80 -13.47 24.98
N MET A 49 8.53 -13.73 23.88
CA MET A 49 8.02 -13.70 22.50
C MET A 49 7.80 -15.12 21.99
N VAL A 50 6.55 -15.53 21.81
CA VAL A 50 6.20 -16.85 21.25
C VAL A 50 6.60 -16.89 19.77
N ARG A 51 7.07 -18.05 19.25
CA ARG A 51 7.53 -18.17 17.85
C ARG A 51 6.48 -17.66 16.85
N THR A 52 5.23 -18.00 17.08
CA THR A 52 4.06 -17.66 16.26
C THR A 52 3.42 -16.31 16.59
N SER A 53 3.91 -15.54 17.57
CA SER A 53 3.39 -14.19 17.87
C SER A 53 3.42 -13.28 16.64
N SER A 54 2.45 -12.36 16.54
CA SER A 54 2.40 -11.32 15.51
C SER A 54 3.69 -10.50 15.43
N VAL A 55 4.07 -10.10 14.21
CA VAL A 55 5.24 -9.26 13.90
C VAL A 55 4.84 -7.95 13.23
N MET A 56 5.80 -7.03 13.19
CA MET A 56 5.86 -5.89 12.28
C MET A 56 7.34 -5.64 11.92
N ALA A 57 7.61 -4.82 10.90
CA ALA A 57 8.96 -4.34 10.64
C ALA A 57 9.03 -2.81 10.63
N ARG A 58 10.22 -2.29 10.93
CA ARG A 58 10.55 -0.86 10.80
C ARG A 58 11.81 -0.72 9.95
N ILE A 59 11.81 0.19 9.00
CA ILE A 59 12.91 0.44 8.07
C ILE A 59 13.37 1.88 8.26
N PHE A 60 14.68 2.04 8.43
CA PHE A 60 15.34 3.33 8.65
C PHE A 60 16.40 3.52 7.56
N LYS A 61 16.12 4.39 6.59
CA LYS A 61 16.98 4.57 5.41
C LYS A 61 18.35 5.15 5.76
N GLU A 62 18.42 6.25 6.51
CA GLU A 62 19.67 6.91 6.85
C GLU A 62 20.61 5.98 7.63
N GLU A 63 20.07 5.26 8.62
CA GLU A 63 20.79 4.27 9.42
C GLU A 63 21.05 2.95 8.66
N GLY A 64 20.41 2.72 7.53
CA GLY A 64 20.52 1.49 6.74
C GLY A 64 20.02 0.25 7.49
N LYS A 65 18.99 0.37 8.34
CA LYS A 65 18.51 -0.73 9.21
C LYS A 65 17.09 -1.18 8.86
N LEU A 66 16.88 -2.49 8.89
CA LEU A 66 15.56 -3.15 8.97
C LEU A 66 15.45 -3.84 10.33
N GLU A 67 14.46 -3.47 11.13
CA GLU A 67 14.16 -4.03 12.44
C GLU A 67 12.91 -4.91 12.37
N ILE A 68 12.96 -6.09 12.97
CA ILE A 68 11.76 -6.91 13.25
C ILE A 68 11.36 -6.72 14.71
N TRP A 69 10.10 -6.34 14.90
CA TRP A 69 9.47 -6.20 16.21
C TRP A 69 8.38 -7.27 16.34
N LYS A 70 8.26 -7.90 17.50
CA LYS A 70 7.38 -9.05 17.72
C LYS A 70 6.58 -8.90 19.02
N ALA A 71 5.32 -9.28 18.98
CA ALA A 71 4.42 -9.23 20.13
C ALA A 71 4.88 -10.20 21.23
N LYS A 72 5.03 -9.67 22.44
CA LYS A 72 5.30 -10.42 23.66
C LYS A 72 3.97 -10.89 24.31
N THR A 73 4.07 -11.72 25.33
CA THR A 73 2.95 -12.13 26.19
C THR A 73 2.23 -10.99 26.94
N ASP A 74 2.84 -9.80 27.06
CA ASP A 74 2.20 -8.60 27.65
C ASP A 74 1.44 -7.73 26.62
N GLY A 75 1.25 -8.24 25.39
CA GLY A 75 0.57 -7.54 24.29
C GLY A 75 1.39 -6.43 23.63
N ARG A 76 2.58 -6.07 24.16
CA ARG A 76 3.46 -5.07 23.58
C ARG A 76 4.50 -5.71 22.67
N TYR A 77 4.96 -4.94 21.68
CA TYR A 77 5.97 -5.34 20.71
C TYR A 77 7.35 -4.95 21.22
N GLY A 78 8.28 -5.91 21.21
CA GLY A 78 9.70 -5.69 21.48
C GLY A 78 10.56 -5.96 20.25
N LEU A 79 11.73 -5.35 20.19
CA LEU A 79 12.73 -5.62 19.15
C LEU A 79 13.30 -7.03 19.32
N VAL A 80 13.09 -7.88 18.32
CA VAL A 80 13.64 -9.25 18.27
C VAL A 80 14.90 -9.33 17.43
N ALA A 81 14.97 -8.61 16.31
CA ALA A 81 16.13 -8.58 15.42
C ALA A 81 16.32 -7.23 14.73
N SER A 82 17.57 -6.89 14.41
CA SER A 82 17.93 -5.73 13.59
C SER A 82 18.98 -6.15 12.56
N TYR A 83 18.79 -5.71 11.32
CA TYR A 83 19.56 -6.15 10.16
C TYR A 83 20.05 -4.95 9.36
N ASP A 84 21.31 -4.99 8.92
CA ASP A 84 21.86 -4.06 7.95
C ASP A 84 21.29 -4.32 6.55
N ILE A 85 20.72 -3.28 5.94
CA ILE A 85 20.23 -3.28 4.57
C ILE A 85 21.43 -3.11 3.65
N CYS A 86 21.69 -4.09 2.77
CA CYS A 86 22.76 -4.02 1.78
C CYS A 86 22.67 -2.75 0.92
N LYS A 87 21.48 -2.52 0.35
CA LYS A 87 21.23 -1.37 -0.50
C LYS A 87 19.73 -1.07 -0.60
N TRP A 88 19.34 0.15 -0.29
CA TRP A 88 18.09 0.75 -0.76
C TRP A 88 18.40 1.78 -1.86
N SER A 89 17.40 2.14 -2.67
CA SER A 89 17.60 2.95 -3.87
C SER A 89 17.01 4.36 -3.77
N GLY A 90 17.64 5.33 -4.45
CA GLY A 90 17.25 6.74 -4.45
C GLY A 90 17.94 7.54 -3.34
N LYS A 91 17.21 8.51 -2.78
CA LYS A 91 17.60 9.40 -1.69
C LYS A 91 16.67 9.24 -0.47
N LEU A 92 16.84 10.06 0.58
CA LEU A 92 15.79 10.19 1.59
C LEU A 92 14.57 10.92 1.00
N GLY A 93 13.38 10.61 1.51
CA GLY A 93 12.10 11.09 1.01
C GLY A 93 11.31 10.01 0.27
N PRO A 94 10.03 10.28 -0.04
CA PRO A 94 9.11 9.28 -0.57
C PRO A 94 9.32 8.99 -2.06
N LYS A 95 8.83 7.83 -2.48
CA LYS A 95 8.64 7.49 -3.90
C LYS A 95 7.50 8.31 -4.50
N TYR A 96 7.61 8.70 -5.77
CA TYR A 96 6.56 9.46 -6.46
C TYR A 96 6.06 8.79 -7.74
N THR A 97 6.92 8.19 -8.57
CA THR A 97 6.50 7.72 -9.89
C THR A 97 7.24 6.45 -10.34
N GLU A 98 6.68 5.71 -11.29
CA GLU A 98 7.32 4.51 -11.81
C GLU A 98 8.69 4.85 -12.45
N GLY A 99 9.71 4.02 -12.19
CA GLY A 99 11.07 4.23 -12.69
C GLY A 99 11.91 5.33 -12.00
N ASP A 100 11.40 6.07 -11.02
CA ASP A 100 12.15 7.07 -10.24
C ASP A 100 13.29 6.50 -9.37
N ARG A 101 13.40 5.16 -9.30
CA ARG A 101 14.34 4.38 -8.48
C ARG A 101 14.32 4.70 -6.99
N GLN A 102 13.28 5.36 -6.51
CA GLN A 102 13.16 5.80 -5.13
C GLN A 102 12.49 4.71 -4.28
N ALA A 103 13.16 4.23 -3.24
CA ALA A 103 12.53 3.39 -2.23
C ALA A 103 11.51 4.24 -1.42
N PRO A 104 10.30 3.73 -1.15
CA PRO A 104 9.22 4.52 -0.56
C PRO A 104 9.38 4.76 0.95
N GLU A 105 8.58 5.69 1.48
CA GLU A 105 8.46 5.99 2.91
C GLU A 105 6.97 6.11 3.23
N GLY A 106 6.55 5.62 4.40
CA GLY A 106 5.13 5.44 4.72
C GLY A 106 4.85 4.20 5.56
N PHE A 107 3.56 3.91 5.71
CA PHE A 107 3.03 2.75 6.44
C PHE A 107 2.43 1.77 5.44
N TYR A 108 2.97 0.55 5.39
CA TYR A 108 2.61 -0.47 4.42
C TYR A 108 2.20 -1.78 5.11
N THR A 109 1.62 -2.69 4.35
CA THR A 109 0.98 -3.91 4.86
C THR A 109 1.38 -5.10 4.00
N VAL A 110 1.89 -6.17 4.64
CA VAL A 110 2.26 -7.43 4.00
C VAL A 110 1.27 -8.52 4.40
N ARG A 111 0.59 -9.09 3.42
CA ARG A 111 -0.28 -10.28 3.54
C ARG A 111 0.47 -11.55 3.13
N PRO A 112 -0.01 -12.75 3.48
CA PRO A 112 0.59 -14.02 3.02
C PRO A 112 0.78 -14.11 1.50
N SER A 113 -0.14 -13.57 0.70
CA SER A 113 -0.06 -13.53 -0.77
C SER A 113 1.05 -12.64 -1.33
N GLN A 114 1.62 -11.74 -0.52
CA GLN A 114 2.75 -10.89 -0.91
C GLN A 114 4.11 -11.56 -0.64
N MET A 115 4.13 -12.70 0.07
CA MET A 115 5.34 -13.49 0.32
C MET A 115 5.69 -14.33 -0.92
N ASN A 116 6.91 -14.16 -1.43
CA ASN A 116 7.39 -14.83 -2.63
C ASN A 116 8.55 -15.80 -2.31
N PRO A 117 8.27 -17.10 -2.17
CA PRO A 117 9.29 -18.11 -1.92
C PRO A 117 10.15 -18.40 -3.16
N ARG A 118 9.68 -18.06 -4.37
CA ARG A 118 10.37 -18.32 -5.67
C ARG A 118 10.89 -17.02 -6.28
N SER A 119 11.60 -16.24 -5.47
CA SER A 119 12.23 -14.98 -5.87
C SER A 119 13.46 -15.21 -6.76
N ASN A 120 13.67 -14.36 -7.78
CA ASN A 120 14.94 -14.33 -8.53
C ASN A 120 16.10 -13.78 -7.69
N TYR A 121 15.82 -13.18 -6.52
CA TYR A 121 16.77 -12.48 -5.67
C TYR A 121 16.80 -13.07 -4.25
N HIS A 122 16.79 -14.41 -4.14
CA HIS A 122 16.78 -15.21 -2.89
C HIS A 122 15.70 -14.78 -1.87
N LEU A 123 14.53 -15.40 -1.97
CA LEU A 123 13.29 -14.98 -1.28
C LEU A 123 12.89 -13.51 -1.56
N SER A 124 11.63 -13.15 -1.32
CA SER A 124 11.19 -11.75 -1.25
C SER A 124 9.80 -11.62 -0.65
N PHE A 125 9.40 -10.40 -0.30
CA PHE A 125 7.98 -10.04 -0.17
C PHE A 125 7.73 -8.62 -0.65
N ASN A 126 6.57 -8.38 -1.27
CA ASN A 126 6.13 -7.05 -1.68
C ASN A 126 5.62 -6.29 -0.45
N ILE A 127 6.14 -5.10 -0.16
CA ILE A 127 5.73 -4.34 1.03
C ILE A 127 4.28 -3.84 0.97
N GLY A 128 3.70 -3.71 -0.23
CA GLY A 128 2.35 -3.17 -0.44
C GLY A 128 2.30 -1.71 -0.91
N PHE A 129 3.35 -1.20 -1.58
CA PHE A 129 3.31 0.09 -2.28
C PHE A 129 2.59 -0.07 -3.64
N PRO A 130 1.74 0.89 -4.07
CA PRO A 130 1.36 2.12 -3.38
C PRO A 130 0.21 1.88 -2.40
N ASN A 131 0.32 2.40 -1.18
CA ASN A 131 -0.75 2.30 -0.17
C ASN A 131 -1.91 3.29 -0.45
N ALA A 132 -2.88 3.40 0.46
CA ALA A 132 -4.00 4.34 0.31
C ALA A 132 -3.56 5.81 0.22
N TYR A 133 -2.58 6.22 1.03
CA TYR A 133 -2.00 7.57 1.02
C TYR A 133 -1.27 7.86 -0.28
N ASP A 134 -0.48 6.89 -0.78
CA ASP A 134 0.26 7.02 -2.01
C ASP A 134 -0.68 7.19 -3.22
N ARG A 135 -1.73 6.37 -3.30
CA ARG A 135 -2.75 6.46 -4.36
C ARG A 135 -3.52 7.78 -4.30
N ALA A 136 -3.92 8.23 -3.11
CA ALA A 136 -4.59 9.52 -2.91
C ALA A 136 -3.73 10.74 -3.30
N ASN A 137 -2.40 10.60 -3.19
CA ASN A 137 -1.41 11.59 -3.64
C ASN A 137 -0.91 11.34 -5.08
N GLY A 138 -1.58 10.47 -5.86
CA GLY A 138 -1.26 10.21 -7.28
C GLY A 138 0.07 9.51 -7.54
N ARG A 139 0.70 8.92 -6.50
CA ARG A 139 2.01 8.28 -6.62
C ARG A 139 1.90 6.94 -7.35
N THR A 140 2.89 6.63 -8.20
CA THR A 140 2.90 5.39 -9.01
C THR A 140 4.19 4.57 -8.83
N GLY A 141 4.09 3.30 -9.19
CA GLY A 141 5.15 2.29 -9.09
C GLY A 141 4.62 0.96 -8.57
N GLN A 142 5.29 -0.15 -8.89
CA GLN A 142 4.94 -1.49 -8.39
C GLN A 142 6.19 -2.30 -7.99
N ASN A 143 5.99 -3.45 -7.35
CA ASN A 143 7.04 -4.40 -6.97
C ASN A 143 8.13 -3.80 -6.05
N LEU A 144 7.73 -3.04 -5.02
CA LEU A 144 8.64 -2.57 -3.98
C LEU A 144 8.83 -3.69 -2.97
N MET A 145 9.92 -4.43 -3.12
CA MET A 145 10.20 -5.64 -2.33
C MET A 145 11.16 -5.38 -1.17
N VAL A 146 11.12 -6.25 -0.16
CA VAL A 146 12.31 -6.63 0.62
C VAL A 146 12.78 -7.99 0.09
N HIS A 147 14.09 -8.16 -0.15
CA HIS A 147 14.63 -9.37 -0.79
C HIS A 147 16.13 -9.59 -0.49
N GLY A 148 16.70 -10.74 -0.87
CA GLY A 148 18.13 -11.06 -0.77
C GLY A 148 18.97 -10.53 -1.93
N ALA A 149 20.02 -11.26 -2.29
CA ALA A 149 20.98 -10.98 -3.36
C ALA A 149 21.72 -9.62 -3.29
N CYS A 150 21.61 -8.89 -2.18
CA CYS A 150 22.41 -7.70 -1.83
C CYS A 150 22.48 -6.57 -2.90
N SER A 151 21.53 -6.53 -3.84
CA SER A 151 21.51 -5.62 -5.00
C SER A 151 20.13 -4.97 -5.15
N SER A 152 20.03 -3.69 -5.51
CA SER A 152 18.72 -3.04 -5.69
C SER A 152 18.69 -1.90 -6.72
N SER A 153 17.50 -1.75 -7.31
CA SER A 153 17.11 -0.72 -8.30
C SER A 153 15.73 -0.11 -7.99
N GLY A 154 15.36 -0.05 -6.71
CA GLY A 154 14.07 0.46 -6.20
C GLY A 154 13.65 -0.18 -4.85
N CYS A 155 14.14 -1.39 -4.58
CA CYS A 155 13.79 -2.22 -3.43
C CYS A 155 14.72 -2.03 -2.22
N TYR A 156 14.38 -2.68 -1.11
CA TYR A 156 15.26 -2.87 0.07
C TYR A 156 15.96 -4.23 -0.03
N SER A 157 17.23 -4.26 -0.44
CA SER A 157 17.98 -5.52 -0.52
C SER A 157 18.75 -5.82 0.77
N MET A 158 18.77 -7.10 1.11
CA MET A 158 19.43 -7.71 2.25
C MET A 158 20.46 -8.74 1.75
N THR A 159 21.26 -9.32 2.65
CA THR A 159 21.96 -10.58 2.36
C THR A 159 21.01 -11.78 2.49
N ASP A 160 21.37 -12.88 1.83
CA ASP A 160 20.55 -14.09 1.75
C ASP A 160 20.24 -14.69 3.13
N ALA A 161 21.23 -14.70 4.03
CA ALA A 161 21.07 -15.16 5.41
C ALA A 161 20.21 -14.24 6.30
N GLN A 162 20.04 -12.95 5.92
CA GLN A 162 19.14 -12.02 6.62
C GLN A 162 17.70 -12.17 6.12
N ILE A 163 17.48 -12.21 4.80
CA ILE A 163 16.13 -12.33 4.24
C ILE A 163 15.48 -13.67 4.60
N GLU A 164 16.24 -14.77 4.71
CA GLU A 164 15.73 -16.04 5.26
C GLU A 164 15.10 -15.87 6.65
N GLN A 165 15.76 -15.14 7.54
CA GLN A 165 15.26 -14.92 8.91
C GLN A 165 14.07 -13.96 8.92
N ILE A 166 14.11 -12.88 8.13
CA ILE A 166 13.01 -11.93 7.97
C ILE A 166 11.77 -12.64 7.40
N TYR A 167 11.96 -13.48 6.37
CA TYR A 167 10.91 -14.27 5.75
C TYR A 167 10.34 -15.31 6.73
N ALA A 168 11.20 -15.98 7.50
CA ALA A 168 10.80 -16.89 8.56
C ALA A 168 9.99 -16.19 9.66
N PHE A 169 10.33 -14.95 10.05
CA PHE A 169 9.53 -14.17 11.00
C PHE A 169 8.11 -13.89 10.49
N GLY A 170 7.97 -13.51 9.21
CA GLY A 170 6.67 -13.29 8.59
C GLY A 170 5.87 -14.59 8.45
N ARG A 171 6.50 -15.66 7.94
CA ARG A 171 5.92 -17.01 7.83
C ARG A 171 5.41 -17.53 9.18
N ASP A 172 6.25 -17.51 10.21
CA ASP A 172 5.92 -18.07 11.52
C ASP A 172 4.77 -17.29 12.18
N ALA A 173 4.66 -15.98 11.94
CA ALA A 173 3.54 -15.17 12.42
C ALA A 173 2.24 -15.43 11.64
N PHE A 174 2.32 -15.64 10.32
CA PHE A 174 1.17 -16.07 9.51
C PHE A 174 0.70 -17.49 9.90
N GLN A 175 1.62 -18.41 10.20
CA GLN A 175 1.30 -19.71 10.82
C GLN A 175 0.67 -19.57 12.21
N GLY A 176 0.92 -18.46 12.90
CA GLY A 176 0.26 -18.07 14.16
C GLY A 176 -1.12 -17.43 14.02
N GLY A 177 -1.65 -17.28 12.79
CA GLY A 177 -2.95 -16.67 12.54
C GLY A 177 -2.92 -15.14 12.38
N GLN A 178 -1.73 -14.50 12.31
CA GLN A 178 -1.66 -13.12 11.84
C GLN A 178 -2.13 -13.07 10.38
N THR A 179 -3.04 -12.14 10.03
CA THR A 179 -3.58 -12.00 8.67
C THR A 179 -2.77 -11.04 7.80
N GLU A 180 -2.07 -10.09 8.43
CA GLU A 180 -1.18 -9.11 7.80
C GLU A 180 -0.20 -8.54 8.83
N PHE A 181 1.01 -8.15 8.40
CA PHE A 181 1.96 -7.40 9.23
C PHE A 181 2.32 -6.03 8.64
N GLN A 182 2.53 -5.05 9.52
CA GLN A 182 2.84 -3.68 9.14
C GLN A 182 4.34 -3.50 8.86
N ILE A 183 4.67 -2.76 7.81
CA ILE A 183 6.00 -2.20 7.53
C ILE A 183 5.92 -0.69 7.75
N GLN A 184 6.78 -0.14 8.61
CA GLN A 184 6.94 1.31 8.76
C GLN A 184 8.27 1.75 8.12
N ALA A 185 8.23 2.46 7.00
CA ALA A 185 9.42 2.93 6.29
C ALA A 185 9.65 4.43 6.54
N PHE A 186 10.76 4.75 7.21
CA PHE A 186 11.11 6.11 7.64
C PHE A 186 12.43 6.58 6.99
N PRO A 187 12.61 7.90 6.80
CA PRO A 187 13.87 8.46 6.29
C PRO A 187 15.03 8.22 7.25
N PHE A 188 14.78 8.29 8.55
CA PHE A 188 15.73 8.16 9.65
C PHE A 188 14.97 7.80 10.94
N ARG A 189 15.66 7.45 12.03
CA ARG A 189 15.02 7.38 13.36
C ARG A 189 14.52 8.78 13.73
N MET A 190 13.22 8.92 13.98
CA MET A 190 12.52 10.23 14.03
C MET A 190 12.71 10.98 15.36
N THR A 191 13.94 11.00 15.85
CA THR A 191 14.37 11.71 17.06
C THR A 191 14.27 13.23 16.88
N ALA A 192 14.19 13.96 17.99
CA ALA A 192 14.26 15.43 18.00
C ALA A 192 15.50 15.97 17.27
N ALA A 193 16.65 15.32 17.44
CA ALA A 193 17.90 15.70 16.76
C ALA A 193 17.82 15.56 15.23
N ASN A 194 17.28 14.44 14.72
CA ASN A 194 17.12 14.25 13.28
C ASN A 194 16.04 15.18 12.72
N MET A 195 14.88 15.32 13.37
CA MET A 195 13.85 16.26 12.92
C MET A 195 14.37 17.71 12.89
N ALA A 196 15.16 18.15 13.88
CA ALA A 196 15.78 19.48 13.88
C ALA A 196 16.83 19.64 12.77
N ARG A 197 17.65 18.62 12.52
CA ARG A 197 18.64 18.58 11.42
C ARG A 197 18.00 18.70 10.04
N TYR A 198 16.84 18.09 9.83
CA TYR A 198 16.10 18.09 8.56
C TYR A 198 14.94 19.11 8.46
N ARG A 199 14.80 20.04 9.42
CA ARG A 199 13.67 20.99 9.52
C ARG A 199 13.40 21.88 8.29
N ASN A 200 14.39 22.05 7.41
CA ASN A 200 14.32 22.87 6.19
C ASN A 200 14.16 22.03 4.90
N ASP A 201 13.99 20.70 5.01
CA ASP A 201 13.92 19.81 3.86
C ASP A 201 12.57 19.92 3.11
N PRO A 202 12.53 19.85 1.76
CA PRO A 202 11.27 19.83 1.00
C PRO A 202 10.30 18.70 1.40
N ASN A 203 10.78 17.63 2.05
CA ASN A 203 9.97 16.52 2.53
C ASN A 203 9.54 16.65 4.01
N TYR A 204 9.91 17.73 4.70
CA TYR A 204 9.73 17.85 6.15
C TYR A 204 8.26 17.79 6.61
N GLU A 205 7.32 18.38 5.86
CA GLU A 205 5.88 18.27 6.15
C GLU A 205 5.37 16.83 6.07
N PHE A 206 5.85 16.07 5.07
CA PHE A 206 5.54 14.64 4.94
C PHE A 206 6.14 13.84 6.10
N TRP A 207 7.36 14.16 6.52
CA TRP A 207 8.00 13.51 7.68
C TRP A 207 7.32 13.86 9.01
N LYS A 208 6.81 15.07 9.22
CA LYS A 208 5.96 15.38 10.38
C LYS A 208 4.71 14.48 10.42
N MET A 209 4.06 14.20 9.28
CA MET A 209 2.96 13.23 9.24
C MET A 209 3.42 11.81 9.61
N LEU A 210 4.55 11.33 9.09
CA LEU A 210 5.08 10.01 9.47
C LEU A 210 5.41 9.92 10.98
N LYS A 211 5.90 11.02 11.55
CA LYS A 211 6.27 11.10 12.97
C LYS A 211 5.10 10.81 13.90
N VAL A 212 3.87 11.25 13.57
CA VAL A 212 2.68 10.98 14.40
C VAL A 212 2.49 9.47 14.61
N GLY A 213 2.65 8.66 13.54
CA GLY A 213 2.58 7.20 13.61
C GLY A 213 3.80 6.56 14.28
N TYR A 214 4.99 7.14 14.09
CA TYR A 214 6.21 6.74 14.80
C TYR A 214 6.04 6.89 16.32
N ASP A 215 5.61 8.06 16.77
CA ASP A 215 5.41 8.43 18.18
C ASP A 215 4.30 7.57 18.83
N ASN A 216 3.19 7.33 18.11
CA ASN A 216 2.13 6.44 18.59
C ASN A 216 2.66 5.03 18.90
N PHE A 217 3.58 4.50 18.09
CA PHE A 217 4.28 3.25 18.42
C PHE A 217 5.28 3.42 19.58
N GLU A 218 6.00 4.53 19.67
CA GLU A 218 6.93 4.77 20.79
C GLU A 218 6.23 4.80 22.15
N ILE A 219 5.03 5.37 22.22
CA ILE A 219 4.21 5.47 23.43
C ILE A 219 3.57 4.13 23.80
N THR A 220 2.91 3.48 22.83
CA THR A 220 2.09 2.28 23.09
C THR A 220 2.88 0.97 23.04
N LYS A 221 3.95 0.92 22.23
CA LYS A 221 4.61 -0.29 21.74
C LYS A 221 3.64 -1.27 21.07
N VAL A 222 2.63 -0.75 20.37
CA VAL A 222 1.68 -1.51 19.53
C VAL A 222 1.65 -0.86 18.14
N PRO A 223 1.62 -1.62 17.02
CA PRO A 223 1.46 -1.06 15.69
C PRO A 223 0.21 -0.16 15.64
N PRO A 224 0.33 1.12 15.24
CA PRO A 224 -0.82 1.99 15.16
C PRO A 224 -1.77 1.51 14.05
N LYS A 225 -3.08 1.64 14.29
CA LYS A 225 -4.06 1.65 13.20
C LYS A 225 -3.76 2.86 12.33
N VAL A 226 -3.69 2.65 11.02
CA VAL A 226 -3.38 3.69 10.02
C VAL A 226 -4.52 3.77 9.03
N ASP A 227 -5.12 4.94 8.93
CA ASP A 227 -6.11 5.28 7.91
C ASP A 227 -5.63 6.52 7.16
N VAL A 228 -6.41 6.96 6.16
CA VAL A 228 -6.08 8.11 5.33
C VAL A 228 -7.36 8.88 5.05
N CYS A 229 -7.31 10.20 5.21
CA CYS A 229 -8.33 11.13 4.74
C CYS A 229 -7.67 12.46 4.36
N GLU A 230 -8.30 13.26 3.50
CA GLU A 230 -7.75 14.55 3.02
C GLU A 230 -6.32 14.44 2.46
N LYS A 231 -5.96 13.28 1.88
CA LYS A 231 -4.61 12.92 1.41
C LYS A 231 -3.52 12.92 2.50
N ARG A 232 -3.89 12.94 3.78
CA ARG A 232 -3.01 12.82 4.96
C ARG A 232 -3.23 11.50 5.72
N TYR A 233 -2.18 10.99 6.36
CA TYR A 233 -2.31 9.85 7.28
C TYR A 233 -3.03 10.28 8.56
N VAL A 234 -3.87 9.41 9.11
CA VAL A 234 -4.39 9.52 10.48
C VAL A 234 -4.10 8.23 11.25
N PHE A 235 -3.88 8.36 12.56
CA PHE A 235 -3.37 7.27 13.40
C PHE A 235 -4.25 7.05 14.62
N ASN A 236 -4.57 5.78 14.90
CA ASN A 236 -5.36 5.34 16.06
C ASN A 236 -6.70 6.07 16.23
N GLN A 237 -7.32 6.50 15.12
CA GLN A 237 -8.64 7.13 15.10
C GLN A 237 -9.75 6.10 14.81
N VAL A 238 -10.89 6.31 15.46
CA VAL A 238 -12.15 5.60 15.21
C VAL A 238 -13.14 6.63 14.65
N ALA A 239 -13.62 6.41 13.42
CA ALA A 239 -14.67 7.24 12.84
C ALA A 239 -16.01 6.99 13.57
N ALA A 240 -16.90 7.98 13.57
CA ALA A 240 -18.26 7.83 14.09
C ALA A 240 -19.05 6.73 13.37
N ASP A 241 -20.07 6.18 14.03
CA ASP A 241 -20.84 5.06 13.51
C ASP A 241 -21.43 5.34 12.11
N GLY A 242 -21.24 4.38 11.19
CA GLY A 242 -21.62 4.51 9.78
C GLY A 242 -20.67 5.34 8.91
N GLN A 243 -19.65 6.01 9.48
CA GLN A 243 -18.65 6.76 8.72
C GLN A 243 -17.38 5.94 8.46
N THR A 244 -16.71 6.21 7.34
CA THR A 244 -15.44 5.57 6.94
C THR A 244 -14.44 6.62 6.49
N PHE A 245 -13.15 6.26 6.48
CA PHE A 245 -12.08 7.14 5.99
C PHE A 245 -11.94 7.02 4.47
N ASP A 246 -12.35 8.07 3.73
CA ASP A 246 -12.04 8.25 2.31
C ASP A 246 -10.65 8.91 2.18
N PRO A 247 -9.63 8.25 1.57
CA PRO A 247 -8.29 8.80 1.40
C PRO A 247 -8.21 10.14 0.67
N THR A 248 -9.22 10.49 -0.12
CA THR A 248 -9.33 11.73 -0.90
C THR A 248 -10.40 12.70 -0.40
N GLY A 249 -11.42 12.20 0.30
CA GLY A 249 -12.50 12.98 0.89
C GLY A 249 -12.12 13.67 2.22
N PRO A 250 -13.06 14.42 2.83
CA PRO A 250 -12.85 15.05 4.13
C PRO A 250 -12.67 13.99 5.23
N CYS A 251 -11.96 14.35 6.30
CA CYS A 251 -11.84 13.47 7.46
C CYS A 251 -13.20 13.40 8.20
N PRO A 252 -13.68 12.19 8.55
CA PRO A 252 -14.93 12.01 9.30
C PRO A 252 -14.81 12.56 10.72
N ALA A 253 -15.94 12.61 11.45
CA ALA A 253 -15.88 12.86 12.89
C ALA A 253 -15.18 11.68 13.58
N THR A 254 -14.09 11.95 14.32
CA THR A 254 -13.25 10.89 14.91
C THR A 254 -13.13 10.97 16.43
N THR A 255 -13.00 9.80 17.05
CA THR A 255 -12.64 9.63 18.46
C THR A 255 -11.34 8.82 18.61
N GLN A 256 -10.71 8.99 19.77
CA GLN A 256 -9.47 8.31 20.18
C GLN A 256 -9.50 8.18 21.71
N PRO A 257 -8.94 7.12 22.33
CA PRO A 257 -8.91 6.99 23.79
C PRO A 257 -8.17 8.14 24.49
N ASP A 258 -8.77 8.72 25.53
CA ASP A 258 -8.22 9.90 26.22
C ASP A 258 -6.90 9.62 26.96
N SER A 259 -6.68 8.37 27.37
CA SER A 259 -5.39 7.89 27.90
C SER A 259 -4.28 8.00 26.84
N LEU A 260 -4.58 7.70 25.57
CA LEU A 260 -3.64 7.83 24.47
C LEU A 260 -3.42 9.31 24.09
N LYS A 261 -4.47 10.15 24.08
CA LYS A 261 -4.33 11.61 23.90
C LYS A 261 -3.41 12.22 24.95
N SER A 262 -3.66 11.91 26.23
CA SER A 262 -2.87 12.42 27.36
C SER A 262 -1.41 11.96 27.30
N ALA A 263 -1.18 10.67 27.03
CA ALA A 263 0.18 10.14 26.87
C ALA A 263 0.92 10.75 25.66
N TYR A 264 0.22 10.99 24.55
CA TYR A 264 0.77 11.66 23.38
C TYR A 264 1.14 13.12 23.66
N ASN A 265 0.29 13.87 24.36
CA ASN A 265 0.57 15.27 24.72
C ASN A 265 1.77 15.38 25.68
N ALA A 266 1.90 14.48 26.66
CA ALA A 266 3.08 14.41 27.53
C ALA A 266 4.36 14.03 26.76
N TYR A 267 4.25 13.13 25.79
CA TYR A 267 5.35 12.77 24.89
C TYR A 267 5.78 13.95 24.00
N GLN A 268 4.84 14.71 23.43
CA GLN A 268 5.17 15.88 22.60
C GLN A 268 5.83 16.99 23.40
N SER A 269 5.35 17.31 24.61
CA SER A 269 6.02 18.28 25.50
C SER A 269 7.50 17.90 25.75
N THR A 270 7.76 16.62 25.97
CA THR A 270 9.13 16.07 26.11
C THR A 270 9.94 16.19 24.81
N TYR A 271 9.32 15.88 23.68
CA TYR A 271 9.94 15.98 22.35
C TYR A 271 10.26 17.42 21.96
N ASP A 272 9.36 18.38 22.20
CA ASP A 272 9.53 19.79 21.85
C ASP A 272 10.66 20.43 22.65
N ALA A 273 10.79 20.09 23.94
CA ALA A 273 11.94 20.48 24.74
C ALA A 273 13.26 19.95 24.13
N ALA A 274 13.30 18.68 23.73
CA ALA A 274 14.46 18.07 23.08
C ALA A 274 14.74 18.65 21.68
N PHE A 275 13.72 19.03 20.92
CA PHE A 275 13.84 19.65 19.60
C PHE A 275 14.40 21.07 19.70
N ASN A 276 13.88 21.88 20.63
CA ASN A 276 14.39 23.22 20.93
C ASN A 276 15.82 23.21 21.50
N GLY A 277 16.23 22.13 22.16
CA GLY A 277 17.63 21.85 22.49
C GLY A 277 18.46 21.53 21.24
N ALA A 278 17.99 20.60 20.40
CA ALA A 278 18.68 20.17 19.19
C ALA A 278 18.89 21.28 18.14
N LEU A 279 17.98 22.26 18.06
CA LEU A 279 18.14 23.46 17.20
C LEU A 279 19.42 24.27 17.52
N LYS A 280 19.98 24.12 18.72
CA LYS A 280 21.19 24.83 19.20
C LYS A 280 22.45 23.97 19.12
N ALA A 281 22.32 22.68 18.78
CA ALA A 281 23.44 21.75 18.72
C ALA A 281 24.15 21.82 17.36
N SER A 282 25.46 21.59 17.37
CA SER A 282 26.18 21.27 16.13
C SER A 282 25.72 19.90 15.63
N VAL A 283 25.20 19.84 14.41
CA VAL A 283 24.68 18.61 13.79
C VAL A 283 25.43 18.31 12.48
N PRO A 284 25.68 17.03 12.14
CA PRO A 284 26.26 16.68 10.85
C PRO A 284 25.33 17.10 9.71
N PRO A 285 25.87 17.42 8.52
CA PRO A 285 25.05 17.83 7.38
C PRO A 285 23.98 16.77 7.04
N PRO A 286 22.77 17.18 6.63
CA PRO A 286 21.74 16.28 6.10
C PRO A 286 22.27 15.37 4.98
N LYS A 287 21.81 14.11 4.91
CA LYS A 287 22.03 13.28 3.72
C LYS A 287 21.17 13.80 2.55
N PRO A 288 21.56 13.56 1.28
CA PRO A 288 20.78 13.99 0.13
C PRO A 288 19.33 13.46 0.14
N THR A 289 18.40 14.32 -0.28
CA THR A 289 16.96 14.10 -0.25
C THR A 289 16.34 14.37 -1.63
N ILE A 290 15.18 13.77 -1.93
CA ILE A 290 14.52 13.91 -3.23
C ILE A 290 13.73 15.24 -3.30
N ALA A 291 13.97 16.02 -4.35
CA ALA A 291 13.30 17.30 -4.61
C ALA A 291 11.92 17.11 -5.28
N GLY A 292 11.11 16.22 -4.70
CA GLY A 292 9.73 15.97 -5.10
C GLY A 292 9.54 15.38 -6.50
N ILE A 293 8.33 15.58 -7.04
CA ILE A 293 7.88 15.03 -8.34
C ILE A 293 8.78 15.49 -9.50
N LYS A 294 9.37 16.70 -9.44
CA LYS A 294 10.26 17.22 -10.50
C LYS A 294 11.48 16.33 -10.68
N GLU A 295 12.19 16.02 -9.60
CA GLU A 295 13.34 15.11 -9.64
C GLU A 295 12.91 13.68 -10.01
N ALA A 296 11.81 13.19 -9.42
CA ALA A 296 11.32 11.85 -9.68
C ALA A 296 10.99 11.61 -11.17
N SER A 297 10.43 12.60 -11.87
CA SER A 297 10.18 12.53 -13.32
C SER A 297 11.48 12.51 -14.15
N ILE A 298 12.48 13.33 -13.80
CA ILE A 298 13.78 13.34 -14.47
C ILE A 298 14.48 11.97 -14.34
N VAL A 299 14.47 11.37 -13.14
CA VAL A 299 15.03 10.02 -12.90
C VAL A 299 14.20 8.93 -13.58
N SER A 300 12.86 9.08 -13.64
CA SER A 300 11.97 8.18 -14.38
C SER A 300 12.29 8.16 -15.87
N ASP A 301 12.48 9.33 -16.50
CA ASP A 301 12.83 9.42 -17.92
C ASP A 301 14.24 8.93 -18.20
N TRP A 302 15.22 9.24 -17.34
CA TRP A 302 16.56 8.62 -17.42
C TRP A 302 16.50 7.08 -17.31
N SER A 303 15.66 6.53 -16.43
CA SER A 303 15.43 5.08 -16.33
C SER A 303 14.82 4.50 -17.62
N LYS A 304 13.84 5.17 -18.24
CA LYS A 304 13.24 4.77 -19.53
C LYS A 304 14.28 4.78 -20.66
N ARG A 305 15.08 5.85 -20.76
CA ARG A 305 16.19 5.99 -21.71
C ARG A 305 17.21 4.86 -21.56
N ARG A 306 17.61 4.57 -20.31
CA ARG A 306 18.53 3.47 -19.98
C ARG A 306 17.97 2.11 -20.36
N ALA A 307 16.68 1.86 -20.11
CA ALA A 307 16.00 0.62 -20.48
C ALA A 307 15.94 0.39 -22.01
N ARG A 308 15.82 1.47 -22.80
CA ARG A 308 15.95 1.43 -24.28
C ARG A 308 17.38 1.20 -24.78
N GLY A 309 18.38 1.11 -23.90
CA GLY A 309 19.78 0.95 -24.30
C GLY A 309 20.43 2.25 -24.81
N GLU A 310 19.85 3.42 -24.53
CA GLU A 310 20.51 4.70 -24.81
C GLU A 310 21.82 4.84 -24.02
N ARG A 311 22.72 5.69 -24.52
CA ARG A 311 23.92 6.10 -23.76
C ARG A 311 23.52 7.23 -22.81
N VAL A 312 23.60 6.99 -21.51
CA VAL A 312 23.17 7.89 -20.43
C VAL A 312 24.20 7.91 -19.29
N PRO A 313 24.14 8.86 -18.34
CA PRO A 313 24.93 8.79 -17.10
C PRO A 313 24.77 7.43 -16.40
N ILE A 314 25.83 6.87 -15.82
CA ILE A 314 25.76 5.57 -15.12
C ILE A 314 24.90 5.65 -13.85
N ASP A 315 24.93 6.78 -13.16
CA ASP A 315 24.12 7.06 -11.98
C ASP A 315 22.96 8.00 -12.34
N PRO A 316 21.84 7.97 -11.60
CA PRO A 316 20.70 8.82 -11.90
C PRO A 316 21.06 10.31 -11.79
N PRO A 317 20.50 11.18 -12.64
CA PRO A 317 20.60 12.63 -12.48
C PRO A 317 19.94 13.06 -11.16
N SER A 318 20.35 14.19 -10.61
CA SER A 318 19.76 14.75 -9.39
C SER A 318 19.45 16.23 -9.50
N LEU A 319 18.32 16.65 -8.95
CA LEU A 319 17.89 18.06 -8.93
C LEU A 319 18.48 18.78 -7.71
N ASN A 320 19.06 19.95 -7.93
CA ASN A 320 19.62 20.83 -6.91
C ASN A 320 18.56 21.85 -6.43
N SER A 321 18.82 22.53 -5.30
CA SER A 321 17.89 23.49 -4.70
C SER A 321 17.66 24.78 -5.51
N ASP A 322 18.60 25.13 -6.40
CA ASP A 322 18.47 26.22 -7.37
C ASP A 322 17.70 25.82 -8.64
N GLY A 323 17.30 24.55 -8.75
CA GLY A 323 16.64 23.98 -9.93
C GLY A 323 17.58 23.50 -11.02
N SER A 324 18.91 23.58 -10.84
CA SER A 324 19.88 22.98 -11.76
C SER A 324 19.91 21.45 -11.62
N VAL A 325 20.30 20.75 -12.69
CA VAL A 325 20.38 19.28 -12.71
C VAL A 325 21.85 18.86 -12.73
N THR A 326 22.26 18.11 -11.71
CA THR A 326 23.57 17.44 -11.65
C THR A 326 23.49 16.10 -12.36
N GLU A 327 24.31 15.89 -13.39
CA GLU A 327 24.50 14.58 -14.04
C GLU A 327 25.93 14.07 -13.80
N THR A 328 26.13 12.74 -13.73
CA THR A 328 27.49 12.17 -13.65
C THR A 328 28.13 12.08 -15.04
N ALA A 329 29.32 12.68 -15.19
CA ALA A 329 30.05 12.71 -16.47
C ALA A 329 30.41 11.31 -17.03
N ARG A 330 30.37 10.27 -16.21
CA ARG A 330 30.64 8.88 -16.62
C ARG A 330 29.42 8.29 -17.34
N MET A 331 29.37 8.52 -18.66
CA MET A 331 28.35 7.96 -19.55
C MET A 331 28.54 6.46 -19.79
N GLY A 332 27.48 5.67 -19.58
CA GLY A 332 27.43 4.23 -19.88
C GLY A 332 26.31 3.86 -20.86
N ARG A 333 26.31 2.61 -21.31
CA ARG A 333 25.23 1.97 -22.07
C ARG A 333 24.95 0.61 -21.42
N ILE A 334 23.77 0.02 -21.62
CA ILE A 334 23.60 -1.42 -21.41
C ILE A 334 24.16 -2.14 -22.65
N ASP A 335 25.48 -2.26 -22.70
CA ASP A 335 26.24 -2.82 -23.82
C ASP A 335 26.34 -4.35 -23.74
N SER A 336 26.65 -4.91 -22.56
CA SER A 336 26.75 -6.35 -22.35
C SER A 336 25.46 -7.09 -22.77
N PRO A 337 25.56 -8.22 -23.50
CA PRO A 337 24.41 -9.05 -23.85
C PRO A 337 23.66 -9.55 -22.61
N ALA A 338 24.40 -9.86 -21.53
CA ALA A 338 23.82 -10.24 -20.25
C ALA A 338 22.99 -9.11 -19.63
N GLY A 339 23.50 -7.87 -19.60
CA GLY A 339 22.76 -6.72 -19.09
C GLY A 339 21.49 -6.43 -19.89
N ARG A 340 21.55 -6.53 -21.22
CA ARG A 340 20.36 -6.37 -22.09
C ARG A 340 19.35 -7.50 -21.87
N LYS A 341 19.81 -8.76 -21.77
CA LYS A 341 18.96 -9.91 -21.47
C LYS A 341 18.30 -9.79 -20.10
N MET A 342 19.03 -9.39 -19.06
CA MET A 342 18.46 -9.18 -17.72
C MET A 342 17.47 -8.02 -17.69
N ALA A 343 17.80 -6.86 -18.28
CA ALA A 343 16.85 -5.73 -18.33
C ALA A 343 15.56 -6.09 -19.10
N ALA A 344 15.67 -6.86 -20.18
CA ALA A 344 14.51 -7.37 -20.92
C ALA A 344 13.71 -8.39 -20.09
N LEU A 345 14.37 -9.37 -19.44
CA LEU A 345 13.71 -10.37 -18.59
C LEU A 345 13.06 -9.75 -17.36
N ASP A 346 13.68 -8.76 -16.71
CA ASP A 346 13.12 -8.06 -15.56
C ASP A 346 11.90 -7.21 -15.99
N ALA A 347 11.96 -6.54 -17.15
CA ALA A 347 10.82 -5.82 -17.71
C ALA A 347 9.67 -6.74 -18.15
N GLU A 348 9.97 -7.86 -18.81
CA GLU A 348 9.00 -8.88 -19.23
C GLU A 348 8.37 -9.57 -18.01
N LYS A 349 9.17 -9.91 -17.00
CA LYS A 349 8.68 -10.51 -15.75
C LYS A 349 7.83 -9.52 -14.96
N ALA A 350 8.24 -8.26 -14.83
CA ALA A 350 7.44 -7.22 -14.20
C ALA A 350 6.11 -6.98 -14.95
N ALA A 351 6.13 -6.99 -16.30
CA ALA A 351 4.91 -6.89 -17.11
C ALA A 351 3.98 -8.09 -16.93
N LYS A 352 4.51 -9.32 -16.92
CA LYS A 352 3.74 -10.55 -16.67
C LYS A 352 3.19 -10.61 -15.24
N GLN A 353 3.97 -10.22 -14.24
CA GLN A 353 3.53 -10.14 -12.84
C GLN A 353 2.46 -9.06 -12.67
N LYS A 354 2.62 -7.89 -13.29
CA LYS A 354 1.59 -6.83 -13.32
C LYS A 354 0.30 -7.30 -13.99
N ALA A 355 0.39 -7.99 -15.12
CA ALA A 355 -0.78 -8.53 -15.81
C ALA A 355 -1.51 -9.59 -14.96
N GLU A 356 -0.78 -10.45 -14.25
CA GLU A 356 -1.37 -11.45 -13.35
C GLU A 356 -1.95 -10.81 -12.07
N GLU A 357 -1.27 -9.83 -11.47
CA GLU A 357 -1.79 -9.05 -10.34
C GLU A 357 -3.07 -8.29 -10.73
N GLN A 358 -3.09 -7.68 -11.92
CA GLN A 358 -4.30 -7.06 -12.48
C GLN A 358 -5.40 -8.08 -12.78
N ARG A 359 -5.08 -9.28 -13.26
CA ARG A 359 -6.05 -10.37 -13.48
C ARG A 359 -6.66 -10.84 -12.17
N LEU A 360 -5.85 -11.06 -11.13
CA LEU A 360 -6.30 -11.45 -9.79
C LEU A 360 -7.14 -10.34 -9.13
N ALA A 361 -6.72 -9.08 -9.25
CA ALA A 361 -7.49 -7.94 -8.77
C ALA A 361 -8.84 -7.79 -9.50
N ALA A 362 -8.89 -8.03 -10.82
CA ALA A 362 -10.12 -8.01 -11.60
C ALA A 362 -11.07 -9.17 -11.23
N ILE A 363 -10.53 -10.36 -10.91
CA ILE A 363 -11.31 -11.51 -10.42
C ILE A 363 -11.94 -11.19 -9.06
N GLU A 364 -11.17 -10.65 -8.11
CA GLU A 364 -11.69 -10.29 -6.78
C GLU A 364 -12.68 -9.10 -6.86
N ALA A 365 -12.42 -8.09 -7.69
CA ALA A 365 -13.37 -7.01 -7.93
C ALA A 365 -14.69 -7.52 -8.56
N ALA A 366 -14.63 -8.45 -9.51
CA ALA A 366 -15.81 -9.06 -10.12
C ALA A 366 -16.59 -9.95 -9.13
N LYS A 367 -15.91 -10.57 -8.16
CA LYS A 367 -16.55 -11.28 -7.05
C LYS A 367 -17.25 -10.31 -6.09
N GLN A 368 -16.57 -9.26 -5.64
CA GLN A 368 -17.14 -8.23 -4.76
C GLN A 368 -18.32 -7.51 -5.41
N ALA A 369 -18.27 -7.23 -6.71
CA ALA A 369 -19.40 -6.66 -7.46
C ALA A 369 -20.62 -7.60 -7.50
N LYS A 370 -20.42 -8.92 -7.63
CA LYS A 370 -21.51 -9.91 -7.55
C LYS A 370 -22.09 -10.01 -6.14
N GLU A 371 -21.26 -9.92 -5.11
CA GLU A 371 -21.69 -9.93 -3.70
C GLU A 371 -22.50 -8.65 -3.37
N ALA A 372 -22.03 -7.48 -3.82
CA ALA A 372 -22.74 -6.21 -3.69
C ALA A 372 -24.09 -6.19 -4.44
N ALA A 373 -24.13 -6.63 -5.69
CA ALA A 373 -25.38 -6.73 -6.47
C ALA A 373 -26.38 -7.72 -5.82
N LYS A 374 -25.89 -8.82 -5.24
CA LYS A 374 -26.73 -9.77 -4.49
C LYS A 374 -27.29 -9.14 -3.20
N ALA A 375 -26.53 -8.27 -2.52
CA ALA A 375 -26.99 -7.54 -1.35
C ALA A 375 -28.05 -6.47 -1.72
N GLN A 376 -27.83 -5.72 -2.80
CA GLN A 376 -28.81 -4.74 -3.32
C GLN A 376 -30.13 -5.43 -3.70
N ALA A 377 -30.07 -6.51 -4.48
CA ALA A 377 -31.26 -7.28 -4.87
C ALA A 377 -31.96 -8.02 -3.71
N LEU A 378 -31.34 -8.09 -2.52
CA LEU A 378 -31.98 -8.55 -1.28
C LEU A 378 -32.69 -7.36 -0.59
N ALA A 379 -32.00 -6.24 -0.41
CA ALA A 379 -32.54 -5.01 0.19
C ALA A 379 -33.76 -4.47 -0.60
N GLU A 380 -33.72 -4.50 -1.93
CA GLU A 380 -34.86 -4.15 -2.78
C GLU A 380 -36.09 -5.04 -2.54
N LYS A 381 -35.87 -6.34 -2.32
CA LYS A 381 -36.96 -7.30 -2.01
C LYS A 381 -37.51 -7.11 -0.60
N GLU A 382 -36.70 -6.65 0.34
CA GLU A 382 -37.14 -6.31 1.69
C GLU A 382 -37.90 -4.98 1.72
N ALA A 383 -37.44 -3.96 0.98
CA ALA A 383 -38.16 -2.71 0.78
C ALA A 383 -39.52 -2.93 0.08
N ALA A 384 -39.56 -3.73 -0.99
CA ALA A 384 -40.81 -4.07 -1.68
C ALA A 384 -41.79 -4.85 -0.79
N LYS A 385 -41.29 -5.75 0.09
CA LYS A 385 -42.12 -6.41 1.12
C LYS A 385 -42.68 -5.41 2.12
N ALA A 386 -41.87 -4.48 2.63
CA ALA A 386 -42.30 -3.46 3.58
C ALA A 386 -43.40 -2.56 2.97
N GLN A 387 -43.21 -2.11 1.72
CA GLN A 387 -44.23 -1.35 0.98
C GLN A 387 -45.53 -2.17 0.79
N ALA A 388 -45.43 -3.46 0.47
CA ALA A 388 -46.59 -4.35 0.32
C ALA A 388 -47.33 -4.64 1.64
N VAL A 389 -46.67 -4.53 2.80
CA VAL A 389 -47.31 -4.57 4.12
C VAL A 389 -48.03 -3.25 4.38
N ALA A 390 -47.34 -2.11 4.27
CA ALA A 390 -47.93 -0.78 4.48
C ALA A 390 -49.13 -0.51 3.56
N ALA A 391 -49.09 -0.95 2.30
CA ALA A 391 -50.21 -0.85 1.36
C ALA A 391 -51.43 -1.68 1.80
N LYS A 392 -51.24 -2.85 2.43
CA LYS A 392 -52.34 -3.66 2.98
C LYS A 392 -52.94 -3.04 4.23
N GLU A 393 -52.13 -2.38 5.06
CA GLU A 393 -52.60 -1.66 6.24
C GLU A 393 -53.40 -0.40 5.83
N ALA A 394 -52.90 0.37 4.86
CA ALA A 394 -53.63 1.50 4.28
C ALA A 394 -54.96 1.07 3.61
N ALA A 395 -54.95 -0.03 2.84
CA ALA A 395 -56.15 -0.58 2.22
C ALA A 395 -57.17 -1.16 3.23
N LYS A 396 -56.75 -1.44 4.47
CA LYS A 396 -57.64 -1.82 5.57
C LYS A 396 -58.35 -0.58 6.13
N ALA A 397 -57.61 0.50 6.39
CA ALA A 397 -58.17 1.77 6.88
C ALA A 397 -59.11 2.44 5.84
N ALA A 398 -58.82 2.32 4.56
CA ALA A 398 -59.62 2.92 3.48
C ALA A 398 -61.05 2.34 3.34
N LYS A 399 -61.42 1.29 4.09
CA LYS A 399 -62.78 0.70 4.08
C LYS A 399 -63.73 1.27 5.13
N GLU A 400 -63.31 2.25 5.94
CA GLU A 400 -64.06 2.72 7.11
C GLU A 400 -64.63 4.16 6.95
N ALA A 401 -64.63 4.73 5.73
CA ALA A 401 -65.08 6.11 5.45
C ALA A 401 -66.30 6.18 4.49
N PRO A 402 -67.35 7.00 4.79
CA PRO A 402 -68.59 7.09 3.98
C PRO A 402 -68.57 8.19 2.90
N VAL A 403 -69.62 8.22 2.07
CA VAL A 403 -69.75 9.00 0.80
C VAL A 403 -70.69 10.21 0.95
N ALA A 404 -70.44 11.27 0.17
CA ALA A 404 -71.36 12.40 -0.04
C ALA A 404 -71.45 12.78 -1.54
N THR A 405 -72.54 13.47 -1.94
CA THR A 405 -73.06 13.52 -3.33
C THR A 405 -72.91 14.89 -4.02
N ALA A 406 -73.07 14.94 -5.34
CA ALA A 406 -72.91 16.14 -6.18
C ALA A 406 -74.23 16.62 -6.85
N THR A 407 -74.27 17.89 -7.29
CA THR A 407 -75.38 18.55 -8.00
C THR A 407 -74.85 19.50 -9.10
N ILE A 408 -75.70 19.93 -10.05
CA ILE A 408 -75.33 20.42 -11.40
C ILE A 408 -75.89 21.83 -11.69
N ALA A 409 -75.12 22.71 -12.37
CA ALA A 409 -75.62 23.82 -13.23
C ALA A 409 -74.48 24.49 -14.07
N ALA A 410 -74.83 25.09 -15.22
CA ALA A 410 -74.01 25.93 -16.11
C ALA A 410 -74.92 26.62 -17.17
N PRO A 411 -74.48 27.61 -17.99
CA PRO A 411 -73.20 28.37 -18.05
C PRO A 411 -73.41 29.84 -17.55
N THR A 412 -72.94 31.01 -18.06
CA THR A 412 -72.22 31.41 -19.31
C THR A 412 -71.59 32.83 -19.22
N ASP A 413 -70.58 33.08 -20.06
CA ASP A 413 -70.09 34.37 -20.63
C ASP A 413 -69.45 35.50 -19.77
N ALA A 414 -68.67 36.32 -20.50
CA ALA A 414 -67.93 37.55 -20.15
C ALA A 414 -66.57 37.42 -19.40
N ALA A 415 -65.52 37.87 -20.08
CA ALA A 415 -64.16 38.19 -19.60
C ALA A 415 -63.97 39.74 -19.57
N PRO A 416 -62.83 40.37 -19.19
CA PRO A 416 -61.49 39.87 -18.81
C PRO A 416 -61.09 40.32 -17.36
N VAL A 417 -59.83 40.41 -16.87
CA VAL A 417 -58.47 40.48 -17.44
C VAL A 417 -57.41 39.96 -16.44
N ALA A 418 -56.33 39.34 -16.97
CA ALA A 418 -55.02 39.08 -16.33
C ALA A 418 -55.03 38.18 -15.06
N GLU A 419 -53.93 37.56 -14.62
CA GLU A 419 -52.56 37.46 -15.15
C GLU A 419 -52.00 36.06 -14.79
N THR A 420 -51.23 35.41 -15.68
CA THR A 420 -50.69 34.05 -15.41
C THR A 420 -49.20 33.97 -15.73
N GLN A 421 -48.37 33.77 -14.71
CA GLN A 421 -46.95 33.45 -14.89
C GLN A 421 -46.75 31.94 -15.09
N ALA A 422 -46.19 31.56 -16.23
CA ALA A 422 -45.56 30.26 -16.44
C ALA A 422 -44.23 30.50 -17.17
N ALA A 423 -43.11 30.42 -16.44
CA ALA A 423 -41.78 30.72 -16.96
C ALA A 423 -40.98 29.44 -17.20
N SER A 424 -40.76 29.10 -18.46
CA SER A 424 -39.68 28.21 -18.90
C SER A 424 -38.65 29.02 -19.68
N ALA A 425 -37.35 28.72 -19.45
CA ALA A 425 -36.12 29.17 -20.15
C ALA A 425 -36.27 30.10 -21.37
N ASP A 426 -35.47 31.18 -21.49
CA ASP A 426 -34.04 31.08 -21.88
C ASP A 426 -33.25 32.41 -21.63
N GLU A 427 -32.06 32.53 -22.25
CA GLU A 427 -31.08 33.64 -22.34
C GLU A 427 -30.14 33.84 -21.13
N SER A 428 -28.82 33.77 -21.31
CA SER A 428 -28.06 34.84 -21.99
C SER A 428 -26.55 34.49 -22.18
N ARG A 429 -25.73 35.11 -23.06
CA ARG A 429 -25.99 35.94 -24.26
C ARG A 429 -24.76 36.01 -25.20
N VAL A 430 -24.99 35.75 -26.49
CA VAL A 430 -24.68 36.63 -27.66
C VAL A 430 -23.23 37.12 -27.96
N THR A 431 -22.72 36.72 -29.15
CA THR A 431 -21.64 37.30 -30.00
C THR A 431 -20.16 37.24 -29.52
N LYS A 432 -19.15 37.03 -30.39
CA LYS A 432 -18.86 37.75 -31.66
C LYS A 432 -18.18 36.94 -32.80
N LEU A 433 -18.50 37.38 -34.03
CA LEU A 433 -17.77 37.35 -35.31
C LEU A 433 -17.20 36.04 -35.89
N LYS A 434 -17.49 35.82 -37.18
CA LYS A 434 -16.76 34.93 -38.11
C LYS A 434 -15.92 35.75 -39.11
N ASN A 435 -14.99 35.05 -39.76
CA ASN A 435 -14.37 35.29 -41.10
C ASN A 435 -12.92 35.81 -41.14
N LYS A 436 -11.98 34.92 -41.53
CA LYS A 436 -11.33 35.01 -42.86
C LYS A 436 -10.61 33.73 -43.30
N LEU A 437 -10.90 33.35 -44.56
CA LEU A 437 -10.05 32.74 -45.61
C LEU A 437 -9.14 31.51 -45.35
N LEU A 438 -9.15 30.62 -46.34
CA LEU A 438 -8.12 29.60 -46.60
C LEU A 438 -6.88 30.24 -47.26
N GLY A 439 -5.74 29.55 -47.18
CA GLY A 439 -4.74 29.54 -48.26
C GLY A 439 -3.29 29.77 -47.84
N MET A 440 -2.46 28.70 -47.84
CA MET A 440 -1.50 28.43 -48.92
C MET A 440 -0.67 27.16 -48.66
N PHE A 441 -0.17 26.56 -49.73
CA PHE A 441 0.88 25.52 -49.74
C PHE A 441 2.20 26.17 -50.17
N GLY A 442 3.33 25.62 -49.70
CA GLY A 442 4.64 25.75 -50.37
C GLY A 442 5.46 27.01 -50.07
N GLY A 443 6.68 26.79 -49.59
CA GLY A 443 7.68 27.81 -49.26
C GLY A 443 8.84 27.16 -48.50
#